data_AF-A0A972VLB1-F1
#
_entry.id   AF-A0A972VLB1-F1
#
_cell.length_a   1.000
_cell.length_b   1.000
_cell.length_c   1.000
_cell.angle_alpha   90.00
_cell.angle_beta   90.00
_cell.angle_gamma   90.00
#
_symmetry.space_group_name_H-M   'P 1'
#
loop_
_entity.id
_entity.type
_entity.pdbx_description
1 polymer ?
#
loop_
_entity_poly.entity_id
_entity_poly.type
_entity_poly.pdbx_seq_one_letter_code
_entity_poly.pdbx_strand_id
1 'polypeptide(L)'
;MKPIISIVTLIILAMFVGCSSGNGPDLSPEASRKTISNVPDWFVNTPEKEGYKYHSATATSQDLQMAIDKAALNAANALTGQMDSEMSALVKRAQEETGLGSNSQVIDQFTQTQEQIISQSLKDYRIAKKELQEEKGNIYRAYVLIEWDADAAQKRLLAQIKADEQLYTAMRATELFDEMEKKVEAYRNRNK
;
A
#
# COMPACT_ATOMS: atom_id res chain seq x y z
N MET A 1 34.26 25.59 -64.49
CA MET A 1 34.50 24.45 -63.59
C MET A 1 33.70 24.72 -62.31
N LYS A 2 32.77 23.81 -62.00
CA LYS A 2 31.62 23.99 -61.10
C LYS A 2 31.99 23.71 -59.63
N PRO A 3 31.28 24.28 -58.64
CA PRO A 3 31.61 24.13 -57.23
C PRO A 3 31.19 22.73 -56.75
N ILE A 4 32.17 21.88 -56.43
CA ILE A 4 31.97 20.52 -55.90
C ILE A 4 31.91 20.52 -54.35
N ILE A 5 32.11 21.69 -53.72
CA ILE A 5 32.33 21.80 -52.27
C ILE A 5 31.04 21.95 -51.44
N SER A 6 29.86 22.14 -52.05
CA SER A 6 28.59 22.31 -51.31
C SER A 6 27.75 21.05 -51.08
N ILE A 7 28.20 19.85 -51.50
CA ILE A 7 27.37 18.63 -51.43
C ILE A 7 27.76 17.70 -50.26
N VAL A 8 28.89 17.94 -49.60
CA VAL A 8 29.38 17.03 -48.53
C VAL A 8 28.73 17.32 -47.16
N THR A 9 28.04 18.45 -46.99
CA THR A 9 27.42 18.86 -45.71
C THR A 9 25.95 18.43 -45.57
N LEU A 10 25.49 17.41 -46.30
CA LEU A 10 24.08 16.94 -46.27
C LEU A 10 23.92 15.43 -45.99
N ILE A 11 24.97 14.74 -45.51
CA ILE A 11 24.92 13.29 -45.26
C ILE A 11 25.46 12.96 -43.85
N ILE A 12 25.04 13.71 -42.83
CA ILE A 12 25.21 13.34 -41.40
C ILE A 12 23.92 13.67 -40.64
N LEU A 13 22.77 13.19 -41.13
CA LEU A 13 21.48 13.31 -40.42
C LEU A 13 20.63 12.03 -40.49
N ALA A 14 21.26 10.85 -40.53
CA ALA A 14 20.51 9.59 -40.64
C ALA A 14 21.04 8.45 -39.75
N MET A 15 21.53 8.78 -38.55
CA MET A 15 21.75 7.78 -37.50
C MET A 15 21.27 8.37 -36.17
N PHE A 16 20.49 7.60 -35.41
CA PHE A 16 19.83 7.92 -34.14
C PHE A 16 18.36 8.37 -34.15
N VAL A 17 17.53 7.78 -35.02
CA VAL A 17 16.13 7.49 -34.62
C VAL A 17 15.86 6.01 -34.85
N GLY A 18 16.61 5.17 -34.14
CA GLY A 18 16.26 3.78 -33.90
C GLY A 18 15.40 3.70 -32.64
N CYS A 19 14.22 4.32 -32.65
CA CYS A 19 13.21 4.00 -31.64
C CYS A 19 12.67 2.61 -32.05
N SER A 20 13.26 1.55 -31.51
CA SER A 20 12.74 0.20 -31.68
C SER A 20 11.41 0.13 -30.93
N SER A 21 10.34 0.54 -31.61
CA SER A 21 8.98 0.09 -31.32
C SER A 21 8.87 -1.40 -31.69
N GLY A 22 9.72 -2.22 -31.07
CA GLY A 22 9.49 -3.65 -31.02
C GLY A 22 8.36 -3.87 -30.03
N ASN A 23 7.37 -4.67 -30.42
CA ASN A 23 6.35 -5.16 -29.50
C ASN A 23 7.06 -5.85 -28.34
N GLY A 24 7.19 -5.15 -27.21
CA GLY A 24 7.73 -5.70 -25.98
C GLY A 24 6.89 -6.90 -25.53
N PRO A 25 7.45 -7.78 -24.70
CA PRO A 25 6.70 -8.91 -24.17
C PRO A 25 5.49 -8.42 -23.38
N ASP A 26 4.36 -9.12 -23.52
CA ASP A 26 3.13 -8.82 -22.78
C ASP A 26 3.30 -9.12 -21.29
N LEU A 27 3.41 -8.07 -20.49
CA LEU A 27 3.52 -8.15 -19.02
C LEU A 27 2.15 -8.35 -18.35
N SER A 28 1.07 -8.47 -19.10
CA SER A 28 -0.27 -8.79 -18.62
C SER A 28 -0.78 -10.12 -19.19
N PRO A 29 -0.01 -11.23 -19.07
CA PRO A 29 -0.39 -12.48 -19.71
C PRO A 29 -1.72 -12.98 -19.13
N GLU A 30 -2.59 -13.49 -19.99
CA GLU A 30 -3.84 -14.13 -19.58
C GLU A 30 -3.58 -15.24 -18.57
N ALA A 31 -4.45 -15.35 -17.56
CA ALA A 31 -4.36 -16.39 -16.54
C ALA A 31 -4.48 -17.78 -17.19
N SER A 32 -3.37 -18.52 -17.25
CA SER A 32 -3.37 -19.88 -17.77
C SER A 32 -3.88 -20.87 -16.72
N ARG A 33 -4.42 -22.04 -17.12
CA ARG A 33 -4.77 -23.11 -16.16
C ARG A 33 -3.59 -23.51 -15.27
N LYS A 34 -2.35 -23.44 -15.79
CA LYS A 34 -1.12 -23.69 -15.03
C LYS A 34 -0.87 -22.60 -13.99
N THR A 35 -1.05 -21.33 -14.37
CA THR A 35 -0.92 -20.18 -13.45
C THR A 35 -1.97 -20.27 -12.34
N ILE A 36 -3.22 -20.62 -12.66
CA ILE A 36 -4.32 -20.77 -11.69
C ILE A 36 -4.07 -21.95 -10.73
N SER A 37 -3.59 -23.09 -11.23
CA SER A 37 -3.32 -24.28 -10.39
C SER A 37 -2.10 -24.12 -9.48
N ASN A 38 -1.18 -23.21 -9.82
CA ASN A 38 0.00 -22.95 -9.01
C ASN A 38 -0.16 -21.73 -8.10
N VAL A 39 -1.31 -21.06 -8.04
CA VAL A 39 -1.48 -19.92 -7.13
C VAL A 39 -1.24 -20.40 -5.69
N PRO A 40 -0.39 -19.71 -4.91
CA PRO A 40 -0.15 -20.12 -3.54
C PRO A 40 -1.42 -20.06 -2.69
N ASP A 41 -1.66 -21.06 -1.84
CA ASP A 41 -2.89 -21.11 -1.03
C ASP A 41 -3.09 -19.85 -0.17
N TRP A 42 -2.00 -19.31 0.38
CA TRP A 42 -2.03 -18.09 1.21
C TRP A 42 -2.33 -16.82 0.42
N PHE A 43 -2.22 -16.85 -0.91
CA PHE A 43 -2.56 -15.74 -1.77
C PHE A 43 -4.08 -15.61 -1.94
N VAL A 44 -4.75 -16.75 -2.05
CA VAL A 44 -6.23 -16.85 -2.16
C VAL A 44 -6.86 -16.78 -0.78
N ASN A 45 -6.32 -17.54 0.17
CA ASN A 45 -6.76 -17.61 1.56
C ASN A 45 -5.78 -16.82 2.41
N THR A 46 -5.93 -15.49 2.38
CA THR A 46 -5.10 -14.58 3.17
C THR A 46 -5.16 -14.97 4.64
N PRO A 47 -4.02 -15.19 5.32
CA PRO A 47 -4.03 -15.54 6.73
C PRO A 47 -4.51 -14.38 7.58
N GLU A 48 -5.15 -14.71 8.70
CA GLU A 48 -5.56 -13.73 9.71
C GLU A 48 -4.80 -13.98 11.01
N LYS A 49 -4.33 -12.89 11.62
CA LYS A 49 -3.71 -12.90 12.93
C LYS A 49 -4.21 -11.68 13.69
N GLU A 50 -4.64 -11.88 14.92
CA GLU A 50 -5.10 -10.79 15.77
C GLU A 50 -4.02 -9.69 15.88
N GLY A 51 -4.44 -8.44 15.68
CA GLY A 51 -3.57 -7.26 15.72
C GLY A 51 -2.80 -6.96 14.44
N TYR A 52 -2.89 -7.83 13.43
CA TYR A 52 -2.23 -7.65 12.14
C TYR A 52 -3.25 -7.57 11.01
N LYS A 53 -2.92 -6.77 10.01
CA LYS A 53 -3.60 -6.78 8.71
C LYS A 53 -2.70 -7.37 7.66
N TYR A 54 -3.31 -8.10 6.75
CA TYR A 54 -2.62 -8.76 5.65
C TYR A 54 -3.26 -8.35 4.33
N HIS A 55 -2.44 -8.22 3.31
CA HIS A 55 -2.93 -8.08 1.94
C HIS A 55 -2.00 -8.82 0.99
N SER A 56 -2.57 -9.55 0.05
CA SER A 56 -1.84 -10.23 -1.00
C SER A 56 -1.96 -9.46 -2.32
N ALA A 57 -0.90 -9.46 -3.13
CA ALA A 57 -0.97 -8.96 -4.50
C ALA A 57 0.07 -9.66 -5.38
N THR A 58 -0.18 -9.63 -6.70
CA THR A 58 0.70 -10.22 -7.69
C THR A 58 1.07 -9.19 -8.75
N ALA A 59 2.25 -9.33 -9.30
CA ALA A 59 2.72 -8.53 -10.42
C ALA A 59 3.69 -9.36 -11.26
N THR A 60 3.94 -8.90 -12.49
CA THR A 60 4.90 -9.52 -13.41
C THR A 60 5.97 -8.52 -13.83
N SER A 61 7.11 -9.05 -14.25
CA SER A 61 8.22 -8.27 -14.81
C SER A 61 9.22 -9.21 -15.48
N GLN A 62 9.99 -8.70 -16.43
CA GLN A 62 11.16 -9.42 -16.95
C GLN A 62 12.33 -9.45 -15.96
N ASP A 63 12.34 -8.51 -15.00
CA ASP A 63 13.26 -8.52 -13.86
C ASP A 63 12.55 -9.05 -12.61
N LEU A 64 13.15 -10.05 -11.96
CA LEU A 64 12.59 -10.76 -10.82
C LEU A 64 12.36 -9.84 -9.61
N GLN A 65 13.32 -8.97 -9.30
CA GLN A 65 13.21 -8.07 -8.15
C GLN A 65 12.11 -7.02 -8.38
N MET A 66 12.04 -6.48 -9.60
CA MET A 66 10.98 -5.58 -10.03
C MET A 66 9.59 -6.22 -9.96
N ALA A 67 9.44 -7.53 -10.25
CA ALA A 67 8.16 -8.22 -10.05
C ALA A 67 7.75 -8.22 -8.57
N ILE A 68 8.70 -8.51 -7.67
CA ILE A 68 8.48 -8.51 -6.21
C ILE A 68 8.09 -7.11 -5.73
N ASP A 69 8.85 -6.08 -6.13
CA ASP A 69 8.63 -4.71 -5.67
C ASP A 69 7.27 -4.17 -6.14
N LYS A 70 6.89 -4.45 -7.39
CA LYS A 70 5.55 -4.12 -7.90
C LYS A 70 4.45 -4.84 -7.13
N ALA A 71 4.62 -6.14 -6.87
CA ALA A 71 3.62 -6.91 -6.12
C ALA A 71 3.49 -6.39 -4.67
N ALA A 72 4.60 -6.09 -4.00
CA ALA A 72 4.59 -5.52 -2.65
C ALA A 72 3.91 -4.13 -2.64
N LEU A 73 4.22 -3.26 -3.61
CA LEU A 73 3.60 -1.95 -3.74
C LEU A 73 2.08 -2.06 -3.99
N ASN A 74 1.65 -2.97 -4.86
CA ASN A 74 0.24 -3.21 -5.12
C ASN A 74 -0.50 -3.67 -3.85
N ALA A 75 0.10 -4.58 -3.07
CA ALA A 75 -0.47 -5.03 -1.80
C ALA A 75 -0.55 -3.89 -0.78
N ALA A 76 0.49 -3.04 -0.69
CA ALA A 76 0.52 -1.90 0.21
C ALA A 76 -0.56 -0.86 -0.18
N ASN A 77 -0.72 -0.56 -1.46
CA ASN A 77 -1.76 0.37 -1.94
C ASN A 77 -3.17 -0.13 -1.64
N ALA A 78 -3.42 -1.44 -1.83
CA ALA A 78 -4.71 -2.03 -1.53
C ALA A 78 -5.01 -1.99 -0.02
N LEU A 79 -4.00 -2.28 0.81
CA LEU A 79 -4.09 -2.12 2.26
C LEU A 79 -4.41 -0.67 2.66
N THR A 80 -3.75 0.33 2.06
CA THR A 80 -4.04 1.76 2.28
C THR A 80 -5.50 2.10 1.96
N GLY A 81 -6.00 1.66 0.80
CA GLY A 81 -7.39 1.92 0.42
C GLY A 81 -8.40 1.36 1.41
N GLN A 82 -8.11 0.20 2.01
CA GLN A 82 -8.93 -0.35 3.09
C GLN A 82 -8.85 0.51 4.36
N MET A 83 -7.65 0.99 4.73
CA MET A 83 -7.45 1.87 5.89
C MET A 83 -8.20 3.19 5.76
N ASP A 84 -8.18 3.80 4.58
CA ASP A 84 -8.87 5.08 4.33
C ASP A 84 -10.39 4.95 4.54
N SER A 85 -10.95 3.79 4.15
CA SER A 85 -12.37 3.48 4.38
C SER A 85 -12.68 3.32 5.87
N GLU A 86 -11.84 2.60 6.60
CA GLU A 86 -12.01 2.42 8.05
C GLU A 86 -11.83 3.74 8.81
N MET A 87 -10.85 4.56 8.44
CA MET A 87 -10.61 5.88 9.01
C MET A 87 -11.83 6.78 8.83
N SER A 88 -12.42 6.79 7.63
CA SER A 88 -13.64 7.56 7.36
C SER A 88 -14.80 7.12 8.27
N ALA A 89 -14.92 5.81 8.52
CA ALA A 89 -15.92 5.29 9.46
C ALA A 89 -15.64 5.72 10.92
N LEU A 90 -14.38 5.74 11.35
CA LEU A 90 -13.99 6.22 12.68
C LEU A 90 -14.23 7.72 12.86
N VAL A 91 -13.95 8.54 11.84
CA VAL A 91 -14.25 9.98 11.85
C VAL A 91 -15.75 10.20 12.00
N LYS A 92 -16.57 9.49 11.22
CA LYS A 92 -18.03 9.60 11.31
C LYS A 92 -18.54 9.19 12.70
N ARG A 93 -18.02 8.10 13.26
CA ARG A 93 -18.37 7.66 14.61
C ARG A 93 -17.97 8.70 15.67
N ALA A 94 -16.77 9.27 15.56
CA ALA A 94 -16.33 10.34 16.45
C ALA A 94 -17.27 11.56 16.37
N GLN A 95 -17.72 11.97 15.18
CA GLN A 95 -18.72 13.03 15.02
C GLN A 95 -20.03 12.69 15.75
N GLU A 96 -20.53 11.46 15.57
CA GLU A 96 -21.78 11.00 16.19
C GLU A 96 -21.69 10.96 17.72
N GLU A 97 -20.61 10.41 18.28
CA GLU A 97 -20.44 10.23 19.73
C GLU A 97 -20.11 11.54 20.47
N THR A 98 -19.38 12.45 19.82
CA THR A 98 -19.04 13.77 20.39
C THR A 98 -20.14 14.81 20.16
N GLY A 99 -21.06 14.58 19.21
CA GLY A 99 -22.05 15.55 18.75
C GLY A 99 -21.46 16.74 17.98
N LEU A 100 -20.18 16.66 17.56
CA LEU A 100 -19.51 17.72 16.82
C LEU A 100 -19.80 17.63 15.32
N GLY A 101 -20.04 18.78 14.69
CA GLY A 101 -20.24 18.86 13.24
C GLY A 101 -18.97 18.57 12.43
N SER A 102 -19.14 18.31 11.14
CA SER A 102 -18.02 18.07 10.20
C SER A 102 -17.04 19.23 10.07
N ASN A 103 -17.47 20.46 10.39
CA ASN A 103 -16.63 21.66 10.33
C ASN A 103 -15.97 21.97 11.70
N SER A 104 -16.02 21.02 12.64
CA SER A 104 -15.39 21.16 13.94
C SER A 104 -13.88 21.01 13.80
N GLN A 105 -13.14 21.98 14.34
CA GLN A 105 -11.67 21.93 14.41
C GLN A 105 -11.16 20.64 15.09
N VAL A 106 -11.90 20.10 16.06
CA VAL A 106 -11.55 18.85 16.75
C VAL A 106 -11.67 17.65 15.79
N ILE A 107 -12.70 17.63 14.95
CA ILE A 107 -12.92 16.56 13.97
C ILE A 107 -11.87 16.63 12.85
N ASP A 108 -11.53 17.83 12.41
CA ASP A 108 -10.44 18.05 11.46
C ASP A 108 -9.11 17.58 12.03
N GLN A 109 -8.80 17.94 13.29
CA GLN A 109 -7.58 17.53 13.97
C GLN A 109 -7.53 16.01 14.18
N PHE A 110 -8.65 15.37 14.50
CA PHE A 110 -8.74 13.92 14.63
C PHE A 110 -8.47 13.22 13.30
N THR A 111 -9.04 13.74 12.21
CA THR A 111 -8.81 13.24 10.84
C THR A 111 -7.34 13.35 10.45
N GLN A 112 -6.74 14.52 10.60
CA GLN A 112 -5.32 14.76 10.29
C GLN A 112 -4.38 13.87 11.12
N THR A 113 -4.71 13.65 12.40
CA THR A 113 -3.93 12.77 13.28
C THR A 113 -3.96 11.33 12.77
N GLN A 114 -5.13 10.83 12.34
CA GLN A 114 -5.25 9.50 11.76
C GLN A 114 -4.44 9.37 10.46
N GLU A 115 -4.58 10.33 9.54
CA GLU A 115 -3.82 10.35 8.27
C GLU A 115 -2.31 10.31 8.49
N GLN A 116 -1.82 11.11 9.46
CA GLN A 116 -0.40 11.13 9.80
C GLN A 116 0.08 9.78 10.35
N ILE A 117 -0.69 9.13 11.22
CA ILE A 117 -0.33 7.82 11.79
C ILE A 117 -0.32 6.74 10.71
N ILE A 118 -1.29 6.72 9.81
CA ILE A 118 -1.35 5.75 8.70
C ILE A 118 -0.18 5.98 7.75
N SER A 119 0.08 7.22 7.32
CA SER A 119 1.19 7.54 6.42
C SER A 119 2.56 7.13 6.99
N GLN A 120 2.77 7.31 8.30
CA GLN A 120 3.98 6.84 8.97
C GLN A 120 4.02 5.30 9.07
N SER A 121 2.90 4.70 9.47
CA SER A 121 2.84 3.26 9.74
C SER A 121 2.82 2.43 8.46
N LEU A 122 2.39 2.97 7.32
CA LEU A 122 2.44 2.30 6.01
C LEU A 122 3.89 2.07 5.55
N LYS A 123 4.88 2.70 6.16
CA LYS A 123 6.30 2.37 5.92
C LYS A 123 6.77 1.15 6.72
N ASP A 124 5.97 0.70 7.69
CA ASP A 124 6.32 -0.38 8.61
C ASP A 124 5.77 -1.76 8.17
N TYR A 125 5.13 -1.87 7.00
CA TYR A 125 4.72 -3.19 6.49
C TYR A 125 5.94 -4.06 6.20
N ARG A 126 5.76 -5.38 6.29
CA ARG A 126 6.79 -6.37 5.96
C ARG A 126 6.26 -7.36 4.95
N ILE A 127 7.15 -7.89 4.11
CA ILE A 127 6.81 -9.03 3.25
C ILE A 127 6.84 -10.29 4.12
N ALA A 128 5.66 -10.80 4.46
CA ALA A 128 5.50 -12.02 5.25
C ALA A 128 5.76 -13.27 4.41
N LYS A 129 5.30 -13.28 3.15
CA LYS A 129 5.55 -14.37 2.19
C LYS A 129 5.77 -13.81 0.80
N LYS A 130 6.58 -14.51 0.01
CA LYS A 130 6.70 -14.28 -1.43
C LYS A 130 6.93 -15.61 -2.14
N GLU A 131 6.36 -15.73 -3.34
CA GLU A 131 6.59 -16.85 -4.24
C GLU A 131 6.77 -16.33 -5.66
N LEU A 132 7.65 -16.99 -6.42
CA LEU A 132 7.99 -16.61 -7.77
C LEU A 132 7.62 -17.73 -8.73
N GLN A 133 7.07 -17.36 -9.87
CA GLN A 133 6.73 -18.28 -10.94
C GLN A 133 7.26 -17.75 -12.26
N GLU A 134 7.76 -18.65 -13.08
CA GLU A 134 8.15 -18.33 -14.44
C GLU A 134 6.94 -18.45 -15.37
N GLU A 135 6.63 -17.36 -16.05
CA GLU A 135 5.65 -17.27 -17.13
C GLU A 135 6.36 -17.40 -18.49
N LYS A 136 5.59 -17.51 -19.57
CA LYS A 136 6.17 -17.61 -20.91
C LYS A 136 6.98 -16.35 -21.25
N GLY A 137 8.14 -16.54 -21.88
CA GLY A 137 8.93 -15.45 -22.46
C GLY A 137 9.85 -14.72 -21.48
N ASN A 138 10.46 -15.44 -20.52
CA ASN A 138 11.34 -14.87 -19.49
C ASN A 138 10.66 -13.78 -18.65
N ILE A 139 9.36 -13.96 -18.39
CA ILE A 139 8.58 -13.10 -17.51
C ILE A 139 8.46 -13.81 -16.18
N TYR A 140 8.75 -13.11 -15.10
CA TYR A 140 8.54 -13.60 -13.74
C TYR A 140 7.24 -13.03 -13.20
N ARG A 141 6.42 -13.87 -12.60
CA ARG A 141 5.30 -13.48 -11.75
C ARG A 141 5.71 -13.61 -10.29
N ALA A 142 5.54 -12.55 -9.53
CA ALA A 142 5.66 -12.58 -8.08
C ALA A 142 4.27 -12.58 -7.45
N TYR A 143 4.08 -13.43 -6.45
CA TYR A 143 3.01 -13.34 -5.47
C TYR A 143 3.64 -12.84 -4.18
N VAL A 144 3.06 -11.81 -3.57
CA VAL A 144 3.54 -11.23 -2.31
C VAL A 144 2.38 -11.14 -1.33
N LEU A 145 2.65 -11.50 -0.08
CA LEU A 145 1.81 -11.22 1.07
C LEU A 145 2.54 -10.22 1.96
N ILE A 146 1.93 -9.07 2.21
CA ILE A 146 2.41 -8.15 3.22
C ILE A 146 1.67 -8.37 4.54
N GLU A 147 2.34 -8.05 5.63
CA GLU A 147 1.76 -7.95 6.96
C GLU A 147 2.03 -6.56 7.55
N TRP A 148 1.08 -6.05 8.32
CA TRP A 148 1.15 -4.75 8.97
C TRP A 148 0.61 -4.82 10.40
N ASP A 149 1.36 -4.29 11.36
CA ASP A 149 0.99 -4.27 12.79
C ASP A 149 -0.01 -3.13 13.04
N ALA A 150 -1.29 -3.48 13.02
CA ALA A 150 -2.40 -2.54 13.17
C ALA A 150 -2.50 -2.02 14.60
N ASP A 151 -2.21 -2.86 15.58
CA ASP A 151 -2.24 -2.46 16.98
C ASP A 151 -1.13 -1.46 17.31
N ALA A 152 0.05 -1.60 16.70
CA ALA A 152 1.12 -0.61 16.83
C ALA A 152 0.67 0.77 16.33
N ALA A 153 -0.02 0.83 15.19
CA ALA A 153 -0.59 2.06 14.68
C ALA A 153 -1.69 2.61 15.62
N GLN A 154 -2.59 1.75 16.11
CA GLN A 154 -3.63 2.14 17.04
C GLN A 154 -3.07 2.68 18.37
N LYS A 155 -1.99 2.06 18.88
CA LYS A 155 -1.26 2.54 20.05
C LYS A 155 -0.69 3.93 19.83
N ARG A 156 -0.11 4.20 18.65
CA ARG A 156 0.42 5.54 18.31
C ARG A 156 -0.71 6.56 18.19
N LEU A 157 -1.82 6.21 17.53
CA LEU A 157 -2.99 7.09 17.42
C LEU A 157 -3.55 7.46 18.80
N LEU A 158 -3.79 6.48 19.67
CA LEU A 158 -4.25 6.73 21.04
C LEU A 158 -3.29 7.63 21.82
N ALA A 159 -1.98 7.44 21.64
CA ALA A 159 -0.98 8.30 22.29
C ALA A 159 -1.05 9.76 21.79
N GLN A 160 -1.26 9.98 20.48
CA GLN A 160 -1.43 11.33 19.92
C GLN A 160 -2.72 11.99 20.42
N ILE A 161 -3.84 11.25 20.46
CA ILE A 161 -5.11 11.77 21.01
C ILE A 161 -4.94 12.19 22.47
N LYS A 162 -4.24 11.37 23.29
CA LYS A 162 -3.99 11.70 24.71
C LYS A 162 -3.02 12.86 24.91
N ALA A 163 -2.12 13.09 23.96
CA ALA A 163 -1.15 14.18 24.03
C ALA A 163 -1.76 15.54 23.64
N ASP A 164 -2.83 15.53 22.86
CA ASP A 164 -3.58 16.73 22.47
C ASP A 164 -4.76 16.96 23.44
N GLU A 165 -4.74 18.08 24.16
CA GLU A 165 -5.74 18.38 25.19
C GLU A 165 -7.16 18.51 24.62
N GLN A 166 -7.32 19.08 23.42
CA GLN A 166 -8.63 19.30 22.81
C GLN A 166 -9.21 17.97 22.32
N LEU A 167 -8.40 17.17 21.62
CA LEU A 167 -8.80 15.84 21.19
C LEU A 167 -9.12 14.95 22.38
N TYR A 168 -8.25 14.91 23.40
CA TYR A 168 -8.50 14.11 24.58
C TYR A 168 -9.79 14.50 25.28
N THR A 169 -10.03 15.80 25.48
CA THR A 169 -11.24 16.28 26.16
C THR A 169 -12.51 15.91 25.39
N ALA A 170 -12.49 16.02 24.06
CA ALA A 170 -13.64 15.66 23.24
C ALA A 170 -13.87 14.15 23.16
N MET A 171 -12.79 13.36 23.08
CA MET A 171 -12.88 11.92 22.81
C MET A 171 -12.97 11.07 24.08
N ARG A 172 -12.45 11.50 25.23
CA ARG A 172 -12.30 10.63 26.42
C ARG A 172 -13.60 10.08 27.01
N ALA A 173 -14.76 10.63 26.65
CA ALA A 173 -16.07 10.16 27.09
C ALA A 173 -16.81 9.34 26.02
N THR A 174 -16.17 9.12 24.87
CA THR A 174 -16.71 8.37 23.73
C THR A 174 -16.47 6.87 23.92
N GLU A 175 -17.39 6.04 23.44
CA GLU A 175 -17.22 4.58 23.43
C GLU A 175 -16.03 4.19 22.54
N LEU A 176 -15.84 4.92 21.44
CA LEU A 176 -14.68 4.77 20.57
C LEU A 176 -13.36 4.88 21.32
N PHE A 177 -13.21 5.87 22.21
CA PHE A 177 -11.97 6.03 22.98
C PHE A 177 -11.75 4.86 23.95
N ASP A 178 -12.80 4.43 24.66
CA ASP A 178 -12.74 3.27 25.56
C ASP A 178 -12.35 1.98 24.81
N GLU A 179 -12.89 1.75 23.61
CA GLU A 179 -12.51 0.64 22.74
C GLU A 179 -11.03 0.71 22.33
N MET A 180 -10.54 1.92 22.02
CA MET A 180 -9.13 2.12 21.67
C MET A 180 -8.22 1.80 22.85
N GLU A 181 -8.57 2.20 24.06
CA GLU A 181 -7.80 1.86 25.26
C GLU A 181 -7.73 0.35 25.50
N LYS A 182 -8.88 -0.34 25.42
CA LYS A 182 -8.97 -1.80 25.60
C LYS A 182 -8.11 -2.55 24.58
N LYS A 183 -8.18 -2.17 23.30
CA LYS A 183 -7.38 -2.79 22.24
C LYS A 183 -5.88 -2.58 22.47
N VAL A 184 -5.47 -1.36 22.85
CA VAL A 184 -4.06 -1.06 23.14
C VAL A 184 -3.57 -1.78 24.39
N GLU A 185 -4.42 -1.98 25.40
CA GLU A 185 -4.08 -2.77 26.58
C GLU A 185 -3.91 -4.26 26.24
N ALA A 186 -4.83 -4.84 25.46
CA ALA A 186 -4.71 -6.20 24.97
C ALA A 186 -3.40 -6.40 24.18
N TYR A 187 -3.06 -5.46 23.30
CA TYR A 187 -1.80 -5.47 22.56
C TYR A 187 -0.57 -5.43 23.48
N ARG A 188 -0.57 -4.58 24.52
CA ARG A 188 0.53 -4.53 25.49
C ARG A 188 0.68 -5.85 26.23
N ASN A 189 -0.42 -6.51 26.58
CA ASN A 189 -0.38 -7.78 27.30
C ASN A 189 0.11 -8.94 26.41
N ARG A 190 -0.17 -8.92 25.10
CA ARG A 190 0.39 -9.89 24.14
C ARG A 190 1.90 -9.78 23.93
N ASN A 191 2.47 -8.60 24.16
CA ASN A 191 3.88 -8.28 23.86
C ASN A 191 4.75 -8.01 25.10
N LYS A 192 4.26 -8.37 26.29
CA LYS A 192 5.06 -8.42 27.54
C LYS A 192 5.83 -9.73 27.62
#